data_AF-A0A7Z0MWB4-F1
#
_entry.id   AF-A0A7Z0MWB4-F1
#
_cell.length_a   1.000
_cell.length_b   1.000
_cell.length_c   1.000
_cell.angle_alpha   90.00
_cell.angle_beta   90.00
_cell.angle_gamma   90.00
#
_symmetry.space_group_name_H-M   'P 1'
#
loop_
_entity.id
_entity.type
_entity.pdbx_description
1 polymer ?
#
loop_
_entity_poly.entity_id
_entity_poly.type
_entity_poly.pdbx_seq_one_letter_code
_entity_poly.pdbx_strand_id
1 'polypeptide(L)'
;LTDSPLVGGLAPMLGDQHLRVVSVRGFPTSTWPGILDDLNRLGFGYRWATRFLCLDKAEAEKELGRLRRQWFAKRKNVVALLRETICQQESPLVDTDANNKAADADAALQELGSDQVAFGYLTATVTVLDTDPAVADEKLRMVERIIQGRGFVTIPETLNAVDAWLSSIPGNAYANVRQPIVSTLNLAHMMPLSA
;
A
#
# COMPACT_ATOMS: atom_id res chain seq x y z
N LEU A 1 -14.37 -16.38 -14.78
CA LEU A 1 -13.30 -17.21 -15.38
C LEU A 1 -13.85 -18.61 -15.44
N THR A 2 -14.39 -19.00 -16.58
CA THR A 2 -15.07 -20.29 -16.79
C THR A 2 -14.11 -21.41 -17.23
N ASP A 3 -12.84 -21.05 -17.39
CA ASP A 3 -11.77 -21.84 -18.00
C ASP A 3 -10.85 -22.51 -16.96
N SER A 4 -10.85 -22.06 -15.70
CA SER A 4 -10.03 -22.63 -14.64
C SER A 4 -10.73 -22.58 -13.27
N PRO A 5 -10.72 -23.67 -12.49
CA PRO A 5 -11.28 -23.68 -11.14
C PRO A 5 -10.44 -22.80 -10.21
N LEU A 6 -11.11 -22.05 -9.33
CA LEU A 6 -10.48 -21.29 -8.25
C LEU A 6 -10.76 -21.98 -6.92
N VAL A 7 -9.70 -22.43 -6.25
CA VAL A 7 -9.76 -22.97 -4.89
C VAL A 7 -9.31 -21.87 -3.93
N GLY A 8 -10.17 -21.50 -2.97
CA GLY A 8 -9.88 -20.47 -1.97
C GLY A 8 -9.17 -21.01 -0.72
N GLY A 9 -9.26 -20.27 0.39
CA GLY A 9 -8.63 -20.62 1.67
C GLY A 9 -7.27 -19.94 1.85
N LEU A 10 -6.47 -20.46 2.80
CA LEU A 10 -5.17 -19.88 3.18
C LEU A 10 -4.08 -20.06 2.13
N ALA A 11 -4.23 -21.06 1.26
CA ALA A 11 -3.32 -21.39 0.18
C ALA A 11 -4.12 -21.53 -1.12
N PRO A 12 -4.59 -20.42 -1.71
CA PRO A 12 -5.46 -20.48 -2.88
C PRO A 12 -4.72 -21.04 -4.10
N MET A 13 -5.50 -21.63 -5.01
CA MET A 13 -5.02 -22.16 -6.28
C MET A 13 -5.94 -21.74 -7.42
N LEU A 14 -5.34 -21.48 -8.58
CA LEU A 14 -6.05 -21.25 -9.84
C LEU A 14 -5.65 -22.37 -10.81
N GLY A 15 -6.56 -23.31 -11.05
CA GLY A 15 -6.22 -24.55 -11.74
C GLY A 15 -5.20 -25.37 -10.94
N ASP A 16 -4.08 -25.68 -11.58
CA ASP A 16 -2.91 -26.38 -11.01
C ASP A 16 -1.85 -25.43 -10.43
N GLN A 17 -2.10 -24.12 -10.44
CA GLN A 17 -1.13 -23.12 -9.98
C GLN A 17 -1.46 -22.61 -8.58
N HIS A 18 -0.50 -22.74 -7.67
CA HIS A 18 -0.49 -22.11 -6.36
C HIS A 18 -0.34 -20.60 -6.51
N LEU A 19 -1.30 -19.89 -5.93
CA LEU A 19 -1.43 -18.45 -6.05
C LEU A 19 -0.95 -17.79 -4.77
N ARG A 20 -0.09 -16.78 -4.92
CA ARG A 20 0.33 -15.90 -3.83
C ARG A 20 0.13 -14.45 -4.23
N VAL A 21 -0.39 -13.66 -3.30
CA VAL A 21 -0.59 -12.23 -3.50
C VAL A 21 0.08 -11.47 -2.37
N VAL A 22 0.75 -10.39 -2.73
CA VAL A 22 1.23 -9.39 -1.79
C VAL A 22 0.57 -8.06 -2.11
N SER A 23 0.13 -7.35 -1.07
CA SER A 23 -0.42 -6.00 -1.18
C SER A 23 0.60 -4.97 -0.67
N VAL A 24 0.68 -3.81 -1.33
CA VAL A 24 1.42 -2.66 -0.81
C VAL A 24 0.54 -1.90 0.18
N ARG A 25 1.05 -1.68 1.38
CA ARG A 25 0.34 -0.98 2.47
C ARG A 25 1.01 0.33 2.87
N GLY A 26 2.34 0.39 2.79
CA GLY A 26 3.13 1.57 3.15
C GLY A 26 4.01 2.00 1.99
N PHE A 27 4.30 3.30 1.97
CA PHE A 27 5.02 3.97 0.88
C PHE A 27 6.27 4.65 1.43
N PRO A 28 7.34 4.77 0.63
CA PRO A 28 8.55 5.49 1.03
C PRO A 28 8.27 6.98 1.22
N THR A 29 9.16 7.68 1.93
CA THR A 29 9.06 9.12 2.19
C THR A 29 9.30 9.99 0.94
N SER A 30 9.91 9.41 -0.10
CA SER A 30 10.13 10.07 -1.38
C SER A 30 9.96 9.03 -2.49
N THR A 31 9.48 9.49 -3.65
CA THR A 31 9.24 8.66 -4.82
C THR A 31 9.89 9.30 -6.04
N TRP A 32 10.29 8.48 -7.02
CA TRP A 32 10.82 8.91 -8.30
C TRP A 32 10.41 7.92 -9.40
N PRO A 33 10.36 8.32 -10.68
CA PRO A 33 10.03 7.41 -11.77
C PRO A 33 10.95 6.18 -11.80
N GLY A 34 10.37 4.98 -11.96
CA GLY A 34 11.13 3.74 -12.03
C GLY A 34 11.63 3.23 -10.67
N ILE A 35 11.06 3.70 -9.56
CA ILE A 35 11.48 3.26 -8.21
C ILE A 35 11.40 1.73 -8.03
N LEU A 36 10.54 1.04 -8.79
CA LEU A 36 10.34 -0.41 -8.76
C LEU A 36 10.97 -1.18 -9.94
N ASP A 37 11.89 -0.58 -10.71
CA ASP A 37 12.50 -1.21 -11.89
C ASP A 37 13.24 -2.52 -11.60
N ASP A 38 13.70 -2.72 -10.37
CA ASP A 38 14.35 -3.97 -9.95
C ASP A 38 13.41 -5.17 -10.05
N LEU A 39 12.08 -4.98 -10.02
CA LEU A 39 11.12 -6.07 -10.23
C LEU A 39 11.31 -6.74 -11.59
N ASN A 40 11.73 -5.99 -12.62
CA ASN A 40 12.00 -6.51 -13.95
C ASN A 40 13.18 -7.51 -13.98
N ARG A 41 13.96 -7.64 -12.89
CA ARG A 41 15.13 -8.52 -12.77
C ARG A 41 14.86 -9.85 -12.04
N LEU A 42 13.62 -10.09 -11.61
CA LEU A 42 13.25 -11.27 -10.82
C LEU A 42 13.42 -12.61 -11.55
N GLY A 43 13.53 -12.61 -12.88
CA GLY A 43 13.73 -13.83 -13.67
C GLY A 43 12.52 -14.77 -13.75
N PHE A 44 11.36 -14.34 -13.24
CA PHE A 44 10.10 -15.06 -13.33
C PHE A 44 8.93 -14.10 -13.58
N GLY A 45 7.82 -14.64 -14.08
CA GLY A 45 6.60 -13.88 -14.32
C GLY A 45 5.88 -13.53 -13.01
N TYR A 46 5.49 -12.27 -12.89
CA TYR A 46 4.58 -11.77 -11.87
C TYR A 46 3.52 -10.88 -12.54
N ARG A 47 2.38 -10.69 -11.87
CA ARG A 47 1.37 -9.71 -12.30
C ARG A 47 1.30 -8.58 -11.28
N TRP A 48 1.78 -7.41 -11.67
CA TRP A 48 1.51 -6.17 -10.95
C TRP A 48 0.14 -5.63 -11.37
N ALA A 49 -0.66 -5.20 -10.40
CA ALA A 49 -1.93 -4.54 -10.65
C ALA A 49 -2.06 -3.28 -9.80
N THR A 50 -2.50 -2.21 -10.44
CA THR A 50 -2.80 -0.93 -9.81
C THR A 50 -4.23 -0.54 -10.12
N ARG A 51 -5.04 -0.37 -9.08
CA ARG A 51 -6.35 0.26 -9.16
C ARG A 51 -6.27 1.60 -8.46
N PHE A 52 -6.66 2.65 -9.16
CA PHE A 52 -6.72 4.00 -8.61
C PHE A 52 -8.15 4.53 -8.73
N LEU A 53 -8.76 4.86 -7.60
CA LEU A 53 -10.07 5.48 -7.52
C LEU A 53 -9.89 6.96 -7.27
N CYS A 54 -9.97 7.77 -8.34
CA CYS A 54 -9.87 9.22 -8.25
C CYS A 54 -10.95 9.77 -7.33
N LEU A 55 -10.56 10.69 -6.45
CA LEU A 55 -11.49 11.48 -5.66
C LEU A 55 -11.70 12.83 -6.34
N ASP A 56 -12.88 13.42 -6.15
CA ASP A 56 -13.03 14.83 -6.44
C ASP A 56 -12.22 15.67 -5.43
N LYS A 57 -12.02 16.96 -5.74
CA LYS A 57 -11.22 17.85 -4.90
C LYS A 57 -11.80 18.00 -3.49
N ALA A 58 -13.12 18.10 -3.35
CA ALA A 58 -13.78 18.29 -2.07
C ALA A 58 -13.71 17.03 -1.19
N GLU A 59 -13.86 15.86 -1.79
CA GLU A 59 -13.68 14.56 -1.16
C GLU A 59 -12.24 14.37 -0.69
N ALA A 60 -11.27 14.69 -1.54
CA ALA A 60 -9.85 14.63 -1.20
C ALA A 60 -9.49 15.56 -0.03
N GLU A 61 -9.96 16.82 -0.05
CA GLU A 61 -9.77 17.77 1.05
C GLU A 61 -10.35 17.25 2.37
N LYS A 62 -11.56 16.68 2.33
CA LYS A 62 -12.22 16.10 3.49
C LYS A 62 -11.44 14.92 4.07
N GLU A 63 -10.96 14.01 3.22
CA GLU A 63 -10.20 12.84 3.64
C GLU A 63 -8.81 13.19 4.17
N LEU A 64 -8.07 14.07 3.50
CA LEU A 64 -6.79 14.58 3.98
C LEU A 64 -6.97 15.34 5.30
N GLY A 65 -8.01 16.16 5.42
CA GLY A 65 -8.37 16.84 6.66
C GLY A 65 -8.76 15.89 7.80
N ARG A 66 -9.38 14.75 7.49
CA ARG A 66 -9.66 13.67 8.46
C ARG A 66 -8.37 13.01 8.92
N LEU A 67 -7.49 12.62 8.00
CA LEU A 67 -6.19 12.01 8.30
C LEU A 67 -5.33 12.94 9.16
N ARG A 68 -5.23 14.21 8.77
CA ARG A 68 -4.55 15.25 9.54
C ARG A 68 -5.06 15.30 10.99
N ARG A 69 -6.38 15.38 11.18
CA ARG A 69 -6.99 15.38 12.53
C ARG A 69 -6.69 14.11 13.31
N GLN A 70 -6.71 12.94 12.67
CA GLN A 70 -6.37 11.67 13.33
C GLN A 70 -4.94 11.66 13.84
N TRP A 71 -3.97 12.12 13.05
CA TRP A 71 -2.57 12.21 13.46
C TRP A 71 -2.35 13.27 14.55
N PHE A 72 -3.03 14.43 14.47
CA PHE A 72 -3.02 15.41 15.55
C PHE A 72 -3.65 14.89 16.85
N ALA A 73 -4.73 14.11 16.78
CA ALA A 73 -5.36 13.51 17.94
C ALA A 73 -4.47 12.46 18.60
N LYS A 74 -3.81 11.59 17.80
CA LYS A 74 -2.81 10.65 18.31
C LYS A 74 -1.65 11.37 19.00
N ARG A 75 -1.12 12.44 18.39
CA ARG A 75 -0.12 13.31 19.02
C ARG A 75 -0.58 13.83 20.39
N LYS A 76 -1.79 14.39 20.47
CA LYS A 76 -2.33 14.94 21.73
C LYS A 76 -2.54 13.87 22.79
N ASN A 77 -3.03 12.69 22.39
CA ASN A 77 -3.29 11.60 23.32
C ASN A 77 -1.98 11.03 23.89
N VAL A 78 -0.94 10.87 23.06
CA VAL A 78 0.40 10.48 23.52
C VAL A 78 1.01 11.53 24.45
N VAL A 79 0.91 12.83 24.12
CA VAL A 79 1.38 13.92 25.00
C VAL A 79 0.57 14.00 26.31
N ALA A 80 -0.74 13.73 26.28
CA ALA A 80 -1.58 13.69 27.47
C ALA A 80 -1.25 12.50 28.37
N LEU A 81 -1.11 11.30 27.79
CA LEU A 81 -0.64 10.09 28.47
C LEU A 81 0.75 10.30 29.09
N LEU A 82 1.68 10.90 28.35
CA LEU A 82 3.00 11.27 28.86
C LEU A 82 2.90 12.28 30.00
N ARG A 83 2.02 13.29 29.93
CA ARG A 83 1.80 14.24 31.04
C ARG A 83 1.31 13.56 32.32
N GLU A 84 0.49 12.52 32.22
CA GLU A 84 0.04 11.73 33.38
C GLU A 84 1.18 10.89 33.97
N THR A 85 2.13 10.43 33.15
CA THR A 85 3.29 9.65 33.61
C THR A 85 4.48 10.50 34.06
N ILE A 86 4.57 11.77 33.63
CA ILE A 86 5.68 12.70 33.95
C ILE A 86 5.62 13.23 35.40
N CYS A 87 4.56 12.91 36.17
CA CYS A 87 4.60 13.15 37.62
C CYS A 87 5.68 12.31 38.35
N GLN A 88 6.38 11.38 37.68
CA GLN A 88 7.66 10.81 38.12
C GLN A 88 8.61 10.62 36.90
N GLN A 89 9.76 11.31 36.88
CA GLN A 89 10.82 11.39 35.83
C GLN A 89 11.24 10.02 35.21
N GLU A 90 11.83 9.82 34.02
CA GLU A 90 12.52 10.65 32.99
C GLU A 90 12.53 9.85 31.64
N SER A 91 12.26 10.49 30.49
CA SER A 91 12.91 10.27 29.16
C SER A 91 12.10 10.96 28.02
N PRO A 92 12.73 11.70 27.09
CA PRO A 92 12.03 12.38 26.01
C PRO A 92 11.87 11.44 24.80
N LEU A 93 10.88 10.56 24.83
CA LEU A 93 10.32 10.01 23.58
C LEU A 93 9.30 11.02 23.05
N VAL A 94 9.82 12.11 22.49
CA VAL A 94 9.03 12.98 21.61
C VAL A 94 8.65 12.12 20.41
N ASP A 95 7.38 11.77 20.31
CA ASP A 95 6.81 10.98 19.22
C ASP A 95 6.93 11.78 17.90
N THR A 96 8.10 11.65 17.28
CA THR A 96 8.54 12.44 16.12
C THR A 96 7.76 12.02 14.87
N ASP A 97 7.24 10.79 14.86
CA ASP A 97 6.48 10.21 13.74
C ASP A 97 5.10 10.86 13.60
N ALA A 98 4.36 11.06 14.70
CA ALA A 98 3.06 11.73 14.66
C ALA A 98 3.16 13.18 14.17
N ASN A 99 4.25 13.89 14.49
CA ASN A 99 4.53 15.22 13.96
C ASN A 99 4.83 15.19 12.45
N ASN A 100 5.66 14.26 12.00
CA ASN A 100 6.00 14.13 10.58
C ASN A 100 4.76 13.79 9.74
N LYS A 101 3.87 12.90 10.23
CA LYS A 101 2.62 12.54 9.53
C LYS A 101 1.60 13.68 9.47
N ALA A 102 1.55 14.54 10.49
CA ALA A 102 0.74 15.74 10.45
C ALA A 102 1.25 16.75 9.41
N ALA A 103 2.59 16.95 9.36
CA ALA A 103 3.22 17.82 8.37
C ALA A 103 3.02 17.31 6.94
N ASP A 104 3.15 15.99 6.70
CA ASP A 104 2.83 15.35 5.42
C ASP A 104 1.39 15.65 4.98
N ALA A 105 0.43 15.57 5.91
CA ALA A 105 -0.96 15.84 5.60
C ALA A 105 -1.21 17.33 5.28
N ASP A 106 -0.48 18.25 5.90
CA ASP A 106 -0.52 19.67 5.56
C ASP A 106 0.09 19.96 4.19
N ALA A 107 1.22 19.33 3.86
CA ALA A 107 1.84 19.43 2.53
C ALA A 107 0.90 18.88 1.45
N ALA A 108 0.25 17.73 1.69
CA ALA A 108 -0.72 17.15 0.77
C ALA A 108 -1.93 18.08 0.51
N LEU A 109 -2.41 18.79 1.54
CA LEU A 109 -3.48 19.79 1.38
C LEU A 109 -3.02 21.00 0.56
N GLN A 110 -1.76 21.43 0.70
CA GLN A 110 -1.19 22.51 -0.11
C GLN A 110 -1.04 22.10 -1.57
N GLU A 111 -0.51 20.90 -1.83
CA GLU A 111 -0.39 20.35 -3.19
C GLU A 111 -1.75 20.23 -3.88
N LEU A 112 -2.76 19.72 -3.19
CA LEU A 112 -4.14 19.66 -3.69
C LEU A 112 -4.72 21.07 -3.93
N GLY A 113 -4.47 22.02 -3.04
CA GLY A 113 -4.91 23.41 -3.18
C GLY A 113 -4.28 24.14 -4.37
N SER A 114 -3.05 23.75 -4.74
CA SER A 114 -2.31 24.30 -5.88
C SER A 114 -2.75 23.77 -7.25
N ASP A 115 -3.66 22.78 -7.28
CA ASP A 115 -4.14 22.10 -8.49
C ASP A 115 -3.02 21.43 -9.33
N GLN A 116 -1.87 21.14 -8.72
CA GLN A 116 -0.77 20.42 -9.37
C GLN A 116 -0.99 18.89 -9.41
N VAL A 117 -1.72 18.34 -8.44
CA VAL A 117 -1.98 16.91 -8.30
C VAL A 117 -3.42 16.65 -7.86
N ALA A 118 -3.95 15.49 -8.22
CA ALA A 118 -5.18 14.97 -7.65
C ALA A 118 -4.85 13.85 -6.65
N PHE A 119 -5.81 13.50 -5.80
CA PHE A 119 -5.68 12.39 -4.86
C PHE A 119 -6.73 11.31 -5.15
N GLY A 120 -6.42 10.09 -4.73
CA GLY A 120 -7.31 8.96 -4.89
C GLY A 120 -6.93 7.79 -4.01
N TYR A 121 -7.83 6.82 -3.90
CA TYR A 121 -7.54 5.57 -3.22
C TYR A 121 -6.77 4.63 -4.14
N LEU A 122 -5.60 4.18 -3.68
CA LEU A 122 -4.74 3.25 -4.40
C LEU A 122 -4.87 1.84 -3.83
N THR A 123 -5.05 0.87 -4.70
CA THR A 123 -4.85 -0.55 -4.43
C THR A 123 -3.74 -1.05 -5.32
N ALA A 124 -2.64 -1.52 -4.73
CA ALA A 124 -1.50 -2.08 -5.46
C ALA A 124 -1.20 -3.48 -4.96
N THR A 125 -1.28 -4.46 -5.86
CA THR A 125 -1.04 -5.88 -5.56
C THR A 125 -0.07 -6.49 -6.56
N VAL A 126 0.70 -7.47 -6.10
CA VAL A 126 1.54 -8.32 -6.94
C VAL A 126 1.11 -9.76 -6.74
N THR A 127 0.77 -10.44 -7.84
CA THR A 127 0.44 -11.86 -7.85
C THR A 127 1.59 -12.65 -8.47
N VAL A 128 1.98 -13.74 -7.82
CA VAL A 128 2.86 -14.77 -8.39
C VAL A 128 2.15 -16.11 -8.39
N LEU A 129 2.50 -16.94 -9.37
CA LEU A 129 1.93 -18.26 -9.60
C LEU A 129 3.06 -19.27 -9.83
N ASP A 130 2.87 -20.48 -9.33
CA ASP A 130 3.70 -21.64 -9.64
C ASP A 130 2.94 -22.96 -9.41
N THR A 131 3.29 -24.02 -10.13
CA THR A 131 2.75 -25.36 -9.90
C THR A 131 3.28 -26.00 -8.61
N ASP A 132 4.45 -25.57 -8.12
CA ASP A 132 5.01 -25.98 -6.84
C ASP A 132 4.70 -24.91 -5.76
N PRO A 133 4.06 -25.27 -4.64
CA PRO A 133 3.72 -24.31 -3.58
C PRO A 133 4.95 -23.67 -2.93
N ALA A 134 6.06 -24.40 -2.81
CA ALA A 134 7.29 -23.89 -2.21
C ALA A 134 7.96 -22.85 -3.12
N VAL A 135 7.92 -23.07 -4.43
CA VAL A 135 8.43 -22.11 -5.42
C VAL A 135 7.55 -20.86 -5.46
N ALA A 136 6.23 -20.99 -5.36
CA ALA A 136 5.32 -19.84 -5.25
C ALA A 136 5.63 -18.98 -4.00
N ASP A 137 5.91 -19.62 -2.86
CA ASP A 137 6.31 -18.92 -1.63
C ASP A 137 7.66 -18.21 -1.79
N GLU A 138 8.63 -18.84 -2.45
CA GLU A 138 9.94 -18.23 -2.72
C GLU A 138 9.83 -17.01 -3.65
N LYS A 139 9.06 -17.14 -4.75
CA LYS A 139 8.77 -16.02 -5.65
C LYS A 139 8.15 -14.83 -4.89
N LEU A 140 7.20 -15.09 -4.00
CA LEU A 140 6.57 -14.04 -3.19
C LEU A 140 7.61 -13.34 -2.30
N ARG A 141 8.46 -14.11 -1.60
CA ARG A 141 9.53 -13.56 -0.75
C ARG A 141 10.52 -12.70 -1.54
N MET A 142 10.86 -13.11 -2.77
CA MET A 142 11.75 -12.33 -3.65
C MET A 142 11.11 -11.00 -4.07
N VAL A 143 9.83 -11.02 -4.45
CA VAL A 143 9.05 -9.79 -4.73
C VAL A 143 9.03 -8.87 -3.51
N GLU A 144 8.69 -9.39 -2.34
CA GLU A 144 8.64 -8.61 -1.10
C GLU A 144 9.99 -7.97 -0.77
N ARG A 145 11.08 -8.71 -0.90
CA ARG A 145 12.44 -8.19 -0.64
C ARG A 145 12.77 -7.00 -1.53
N ILE A 146 12.44 -7.06 -2.82
CA ILE A 146 12.70 -5.95 -3.74
C ILE A 146 11.85 -4.73 -3.37
N ILE A 147 10.54 -4.92 -3.18
CA ILE A 147 9.61 -3.83 -2.88
C ILE A 147 9.99 -3.16 -1.55
N GLN A 148 10.21 -3.95 -0.50
CA GLN A 148 10.62 -3.43 0.82
C GLN A 148 12.01 -2.80 0.79
N GLY A 149 12.94 -3.31 -0.03
CA GLY A 149 14.25 -2.71 -0.25
C GLY A 149 14.19 -1.29 -0.81
N ARG A 150 13.06 -0.89 -1.40
CA ARG A 150 12.79 0.47 -1.89
C ARG A 150 11.98 1.32 -0.90
N GLY A 151 11.85 0.88 0.35
CA GLY A 151 11.20 1.63 1.44
C GLY A 151 9.67 1.50 1.49
N PHE A 152 9.08 0.62 0.67
CA PHE A 152 7.67 0.27 0.77
C PHE A 152 7.44 -0.72 1.92
N VAL A 153 6.19 -0.81 2.36
CA VAL A 153 5.76 -1.85 3.30
C VAL A 153 4.74 -2.74 2.60
N THR A 154 5.03 -4.04 2.55
CA THR A 154 4.14 -5.04 1.97
C THR A 154 3.43 -5.86 3.04
N ILE A 155 2.35 -6.51 2.64
CA ILE A 155 1.71 -7.56 3.42
C ILE A 155 1.43 -8.76 2.51
N PRO A 156 1.95 -9.96 2.80
CA PRO A 156 1.56 -11.16 2.10
C PRO A 156 0.12 -11.51 2.50
N GLU A 157 -0.76 -11.62 1.52
CA GLU A 157 -2.17 -11.88 1.74
C GLU A 157 -2.38 -13.40 1.89
N THR A 158 -3.00 -13.78 3.01
CA THR A 158 -3.35 -15.19 3.32
C THR A 158 -4.85 -15.36 3.34
N LEU A 159 -5.50 -14.93 4.43
CA LEU A 159 -6.97 -14.96 4.56
C LEU A 159 -7.68 -14.15 3.46
N ASN A 160 -7.08 -13.03 3.04
CA ASN A 160 -7.63 -12.20 1.96
C ASN A 160 -6.97 -12.47 0.61
N ALA A 161 -6.23 -13.58 0.44
CA ALA A 161 -5.48 -13.83 -0.79
C ALA A 161 -6.38 -13.84 -2.04
N VAL A 162 -7.57 -14.43 -1.91
CA VAL A 162 -8.57 -14.44 -3.00
C VAL A 162 -9.10 -13.02 -3.27
N ASP A 163 -9.47 -12.26 -2.25
CA ASP A 163 -9.97 -10.88 -2.44
C ASP A 163 -8.88 -9.96 -3.00
N ALA A 164 -7.65 -10.09 -2.52
CA ALA A 164 -6.51 -9.34 -3.03
C ALA A 164 -6.24 -9.70 -4.51
N TRP A 165 -6.32 -10.97 -4.89
CA TRP A 165 -6.24 -11.37 -6.29
C TRP A 165 -7.40 -10.83 -7.12
N LEU A 166 -8.63 -10.95 -6.65
CA LEU A 166 -9.83 -10.45 -7.32
C LEU A 166 -9.77 -8.94 -7.55
N SER A 167 -9.13 -8.18 -6.64
CA SER A 167 -8.92 -6.73 -6.80
C SER A 167 -8.09 -6.36 -8.02
N SER A 168 -7.28 -7.30 -8.53
CA SER A 168 -6.47 -7.11 -9.74
C SER A 168 -7.22 -7.43 -11.04
N ILE A 169 -8.44 -7.96 -10.96
CA ILE A 169 -9.24 -8.32 -12.15
C ILE A 169 -10.08 -7.12 -12.59
N PRO A 170 -9.92 -6.65 -13.84
CA PRO A 170 -10.76 -5.58 -14.38
C PRO A 170 -12.24 -5.91 -14.27
N GLY A 171 -13.05 -4.94 -13.86
CA GLY A 171 -14.49 -5.12 -13.65
C GLY A 171 -14.87 -5.64 -12.26
N ASN A 172 -13.92 -6.06 -11.42
CA ASN A 172 -14.22 -6.36 -10.02
C ASN A 172 -14.32 -5.07 -9.19
N ALA A 173 -15.55 -4.62 -8.96
CA ALA A 173 -15.79 -3.40 -8.21
C ALA A 173 -15.59 -3.56 -6.69
N TYR A 174 -15.83 -4.75 -6.15
CA TYR A 174 -16.01 -4.98 -4.72
C TYR A 174 -14.74 -5.37 -3.97
N ALA A 175 -13.87 -6.17 -4.61
CA ALA A 175 -12.68 -6.68 -3.95
C ALA A 175 -11.65 -5.55 -3.77
N ASN A 176 -11.53 -5.03 -2.55
CA ASN A 176 -10.57 -3.98 -2.23
C ASN A 176 -10.11 -4.04 -0.76
N VAL A 177 -8.99 -4.72 -0.52
CA VAL A 177 -8.49 -5.03 0.84
C VAL A 177 -7.80 -3.81 1.49
N ARG A 178 -7.23 -2.91 0.68
CA ARG A 178 -6.42 -1.78 1.11
C ARG A 178 -6.65 -0.58 0.19
N GLN A 179 -6.88 0.59 0.80
CA GLN A 179 -7.17 1.84 0.11
C GLN A 179 -6.42 3.02 0.76
N PRO A 180 -5.08 3.03 0.78
CA PRO A 180 -4.35 4.26 1.10
C PRO A 180 -4.72 5.39 0.13
N ILE A 181 -4.79 6.61 0.65
CA ILE A 181 -4.90 7.81 -0.18
C ILE A 181 -3.49 8.21 -0.67
N VAL A 182 -3.34 8.41 -1.97
CA VAL A 182 -2.07 8.83 -2.58
C VAL A 182 -2.34 9.89 -3.65
N SER A 183 -1.34 10.73 -3.92
CA SER A 183 -1.40 11.70 -5.02
C SER A 183 -1.14 11.04 -6.37
N THR A 184 -1.63 11.65 -7.44
CA THR A 184 -1.38 11.21 -8.83
C THR A 184 0.10 11.27 -9.21
N LEU A 185 0.88 12.19 -8.61
CA LEU A 185 2.33 12.25 -8.80
C LEU A 185 3.02 11.01 -8.22
N ASN A 186 2.72 10.69 -6.96
CA ASN A 186 3.27 9.48 -6.33
C ASN A 186 2.82 8.23 -7.08
N LEU A 187 1.55 8.17 -7.52
CA LEU A 187 1.06 7.08 -8.36
C LEU A 187 1.93 6.88 -9.61
N ALA A 188 2.21 7.96 -10.35
CA ALA A 188 3.01 7.91 -11.57
C ALA A 188 4.44 7.40 -11.32
N HIS A 189 5.05 7.80 -10.20
CA HIS A 189 6.39 7.32 -9.83
C HIS A 189 6.43 5.83 -9.49
N MET A 190 5.37 5.32 -8.87
CA MET A 190 5.31 3.95 -8.33
C MET A 190 4.80 2.91 -9.33
N MET A 191 4.24 3.32 -10.46
CA MET A 191 3.84 2.38 -11.51
C MET A 191 5.10 1.71 -12.09
N PRO A 192 5.24 0.37 -12.01
CA PRO A 192 6.36 -0.30 -12.65
C PRO A 192 6.22 -0.13 -14.16
N LEU A 193 7.25 0.41 -14.77
CA LEU A 193 7.36 0.52 -16.21
C LEU A 193 8.10 -0.72 -16.71
N SER A 194 7.55 -1.38 -17.71
CA SER A 194 8.28 -2.38 -18.47
C SER A 194 9.30 -1.66 -19.35
N ALA A 195 10.56 -2.04 -19.24
CA ALA A 195 11.63 -1.60 -20.13
C ALA A 195 11.56 -2.35 -21.47
#